data_AF-A0A2H6AUQ6-F1
#
_entry.id   AF-A0A2H6AUQ6-F1
#
_cell.length_a   1.000
_cell.length_b   1.000
_cell.length_c   1.000
_cell.angle_alpha   90.00
_cell.angle_beta   90.00
_cell.angle_gamma   90.00
#
_symmetry.space_group_name_H-M   'P 1'
#
loop_
_entity.id
_entity.type
_entity.pdbx_description
1 polymer ?
#
loop_
_entity_poly.entity_id
_entity_poly.type
_entity_poly.pdbx_seq_one_letter_code
_entity_poly.pdbx_strand_id
1 'polypeptide(L)' 'MWLAPREAWAGAGAELRRALEGRGGHATLVRASEEVRRVERVFQPQPAPLAALTRRVKEAFDPKRIFNRGRMYPDL' A
#
# COMPACT_ATOMS: atom_id res chain seq x y z
N MET A 1 -1.34 -15.70 -10.31
CA MET A 1 -0.15 -15.34 -11.12
C MET A 1 0.53 -14.16 -10.44
N TRP A 2 1.86 -14.18 -10.28
CA TRP A 2 2.63 -13.04 -9.77
C TRP A 2 3.35 -12.38 -10.94
N LEU A 3 3.23 -11.06 -11.03
CA LEU A 3 3.92 -10.28 -12.05
C LEU A 3 4.86 -9.31 -11.33
N ALA A 4 6.15 -9.40 -11.66
CA ALA A 4 7.13 -8.39 -11.31
C ALA A 4 7.20 -7.40 -12.48
N PRO A 5 6.62 -6.19 -12.35
CA PRO A 5 6.64 -5.20 -13.42
C PRO A 5 8.07 -4.71 -13.68
N ARG A 6 8.31 -4.22 -14.90
CA ARG A 6 9.60 -3.62 -15.28
C ARG A 6 9.89 -2.40 -14.42
N GLU A 7 11.17 -2.10 -14.20
CA GLU A 7 11.60 -0.93 -13.44
C GLU A 7 11.04 0.38 -14.00
N ALA A 8 10.84 0.47 -15.32
CA ALA A 8 10.21 1.62 -15.98
C ALA A 8 8.76 1.90 -15.50
N TRP A 9 8.13 0.97 -14.77
CA TRP A 9 6.80 1.15 -14.17
C TRP A 9 6.88 1.44 -12.67
N ALA A 10 8.08 1.71 -12.13
CA ALA A 10 8.23 2.25 -10.79
C ALA A 10 7.46 3.58 -10.71
N GLY A 11 6.57 3.71 -9.73
CA GLY A 11 5.67 4.87 -9.63
C GLY A 11 4.35 4.74 -10.41
N ALA A 12 4.12 3.67 -11.16
CA ALA A 12 2.84 3.43 -11.85
C ALA A 12 1.81 2.70 -10.97
N GLY A 13 1.90 2.86 -9.64
CA GLY A 13 1.12 2.07 -8.70
C GLY A 13 -0.38 2.31 -8.86
N ALA A 14 -0.78 3.56 -9.10
CA ALA A 14 -2.19 3.92 -9.29
C ALA A 14 -2.77 3.31 -10.58
N GLU A 15 -2.01 3.32 -11.68
CA GLU A 15 -2.34 2.74 -12.97
C GLU A 15 -2.54 1.23 -12.84
N LEU A 16 -1.61 0.55 -12.17
CA LEU A 16 -1.71 -0.89 -11.93
C LEU A 16 -2.95 -1.24 -11.12
N ARG A 17 -3.26 -0.47 -10.08
CA ARG A 17 -4.46 -0.68 -9.26
C ARG A 17 -5.74 -0.47 -10.06
N ARG A 18 -5.81 0.58 -10.88
CA ARG A 18 -6.94 0.84 -11.79
C ARG A 18 -7.12 -0.30 -12.79
N ALA A 19 -6.03 -0.82 -13.36
CA ALA A 19 -6.09 -1.96 -14.27
C ALA A 19 -6.64 -3.23 -13.60
N LEU A 20 -6.45 -3.38 -12.29
CA LEU A 20 -6.94 -4.53 -11.51
C LEU A 20 -8.38 -4.38 -10.99
N GLU A 21 -9.01 -3.21 -11.12
CA GLU A 21 -10.39 -2.98 -10.67
C GLU A 21 -11.35 -3.98 -11.32
N GLY A 22 -12.21 -4.59 -10.48
CA GLY A 22 -13.18 -5.61 -10.91
C GLY A 22 -12.60 -6.96 -11.33
N ARG A 23 -11.27 -7.12 -11.39
CA ARG A 23 -10.60 -8.33 -11.89
C ARG A 23 -10.07 -9.26 -10.79
N GLY A 24 -10.13 -8.83 -9.53
CA GLY A 24 -9.62 -9.58 -8.39
C GLY A 24 -8.09 -9.67 -8.40
N GLY A 25 -7.43 -8.74 -7.70
CA GLY A 25 -5.97 -8.68 -7.65
C GLY A 25 -5.47 -7.56 -6.73
N HIS A 26 -4.17 -7.59 -6.44
CA HIS A 26 -3.52 -6.60 -5.57
C HIS A 26 -2.20 -6.16 -6.21
N ALA A 27 -1.93 -4.85 -6.16
CA ALA A 27 -0.61 -4.31 -6.45
C ALA A 27 0.08 -3.93 -5.13
N THR A 28 1.26 -4.48 -4.86
CA THR A 28 2.04 -4.20 -3.65
C THR A 28 3.47 -3.81 -4.01
N LEU A 29 3.92 -2.67 -3.47
CA LEU A 29 5.28 -2.19 -3.62
C LEU A 29 6.21 -2.96 -2.69
N VAL A 30 7.08 -3.80 -3.25
CA VAL A 30 8.06 -4.57 -2.48
C VAL A 30 9.39 -3.81 -2.36
N ARG A 31 9.92 -3.33 -3.48
CA ARG A 31 11.20 -2.60 -3.56
C ARG A 31 11.10 -1.46 -4.58
N ALA A 32 11.65 -0.32 -4.24
CA ALA A 32 11.88 0.81 -5.14
C ALA A 32 12.90 1.77 -4.53
N SER A 33 13.33 2.76 -5.30
CA SER A 33 14.12 3.89 -4.80
C SER A 33 13.38 4.62 -3.68
N GLU A 34 14.11 5.39 -2.89
CA GLU A 34 13.53 6.19 -1.81
C GLU A 34 12.54 7.23 -2.33
N GLU A 35 12.84 7.81 -3.49
CA GLU A 35 11.98 8.77 -4.19
C GLU A 35 10.60 8.17 -4.51
N VAL A 36 10.56 6.99 -5.13
CA VAL A 36 9.30 6.30 -5.42
C VAL A 36 8.58 5.91 -4.13
N ARG A 37 9.31 5.42 -3.12
CA ARG A 37 8.72 5.04 -1.82
C ARG A 37 8.10 6.22 -1.06
N ARG A 38 8.55 7.45 -1.29
CA ARG A 38 7.97 8.64 -0.65
C ARG A 38 6.59 9.01 -1.19
N VAL A 39 6.31 8.68 -2.45
CA VAL A 39 5.08 9.10 -3.13
C VAL A 39 4.09 7.94 -3.36
N GLU A 40 4.58 6.71 -3.50
CA GLU A 40 3.75 5.55 -3.76
C GLU A 40 3.17 4.89 -2.51
N ARG A 41 1.94 4.38 -2.65
CA ARG A 41 1.30 3.55 -1.62
C ARG A 41 1.87 2.14 -1.69
N VAL A 42 2.22 1.59 -0.52
CA VAL A 42 2.79 0.24 -0.41
C VAL A 42 1.78 -0.83 -0.75
N PHE A 43 0.56 -0.76 -0.20
CA PHE A 43 -0.46 -1.78 -0.37
C PHE A 43 -1.57 -1.36 -1.32
N GLN A 44 -2.27 -2.36 -1.85
CA GLN A 44 -3.59 -2.18 -2.41
C GLN A 44 -4.52 -1.60 -1.33
N PRO A 45 -5.40 -0.63 -1.66
CA PRO A 45 -6.42 -0.15 -0.74
C PRO A 45 -7.26 -1.30 -0.19
N GLN A 46 -7.44 -1.33 1.12
CA GLN A 46 -8.31 -2.30 1.78
C GLN A 46 -9.78 -1.88 1.61
N PRO A 47 -10.71 -2.85 1.47
CA PRO A 47 -12.13 -2.60 1.66
C PRO A 47 -12.40 -1.95 3.02
N ALA A 48 -13.44 -1.12 3.10
CA ALA A 48 -13.75 -0.33 4.29
C ALA A 48 -13.79 -1.14 5.61
N PRO A 49 -14.39 -2.35 5.67
CA PRO A 49 -14.38 -3.15 6.90
C PRO A 49 -12.99 -3.58 7.35
N LEU A 50 -12.11 -3.96 6.40
CA LEU A 50 -10.74 -4.36 6.71
C LEU A 50 -9.89 -3.15 7.12
N ALA A 51 -10.09 -2.00 6.47
CA ALA A 51 -9.42 -0.75 6.88
C ALA A 51 -9.79 -0.34 8.31
N ALA A 52 -11.04 -0.52 8.71
CA ALA A 52 -11.49 -0.27 10.09
C ALA A 52 -10.86 -1.24 11.10
N LEU A 53 -10.73 -2.52 10.74
CA LEU A 53 -10.03 -3.49 11.59
C LEU A 53 -8.54 -3.15 11.73
N THR A 54 -7.87 -2.84 10.62
CA THR A 54 -6.46 -2.43 10.60
C THR A 54 -6.21 -1.23 11.51
N ARG A 55 -7.10 -0.22 11.47
CA ARG A 55 -7.07 0.94 12.38
C ARG A 55 -7.08 0.53 13.84
N ARG A 56 -8.05 -0.28 14.25
CA ARG A 56 -8.20 -0.74 15.65
C ARG A 56 -6.99 -1.55 16.12
N VAL A 57 -6.45 -2.41 15.26
CA VAL A 57 -5.22 -3.16 15.56
C VAL A 57 -4.04 -2.19 15.73
N LYS A 58 -3.87 -1.23 14.82
CA LYS A 58 -2.80 -0.23 14.92
C LYS A 58 -2.89 0.59 16.21
N GLU A 59 -4.09 1.02 16.60
CA GLU A 59 -4.32 1.77 17.84
C GLU A 59 -4.01 0.95 19.09
N ALA A 60 -4.37 -0.34 19.11
CA ALA A 60 -4.11 -1.22 20.25
C ALA A 60 -2.60 -1.49 20.47
N PHE A 61 -1.84 -1.65 19.39
CA PHE A 61 -0.42 -2.03 19.46
C PHE A 61 0.56 -0.85 19.35
N ASP A 62 0.14 0.27 18.78
CA ASP A 62 0.95 1.48 18.60
C ASP A 62 0.12 2.75 18.78
N PRO A 63 -0.42 2.99 19.99
CA PRO A 63 -1.28 4.14 20.27
C PRO A 63 -0.56 5.49 20.06
N LYS A 64 0.78 5.49 20.16
CA LYS A 64 1.62 6.67 19.95
C LYS A 64 2.08 6.83 18.49
N ARG A 65 1.72 5.92 17.60
CA ARG A 65 2.05 5.92 16.16
C ARG A 65 3.56 6.06 15.89
N ILE A 66 4.38 5.39 16.69
CA ILE A 66 5.84 5.42 16.59
C ILE A 66 6.32 4.51 15.46
N PHE A 67 5.66 3.37 15.24
CA PHE A 67 6.11 2.38 14.27
C PHE A 67 5.63 2.70 12.86
N ASN A 68 6.55 2.72 11.90
CA ASN A 68 6.25 2.84 10.46
C ASN A 68 5.36 4.04 10.08
N ARG A 69 5.48 5.15 10.82
CA ARG A 69 4.72 6.39 10.58
C ARG A 69 4.82 6.82 9.11
N GLY A 70 3.67 6.94 8.45
CA GLY A 70 3.60 7.38 7.06
C GLY A 70 4.05 6.36 6.01
N ARG A 71 4.52 5.16 6.40
CA ARG A 71 5.13 4.19 5.46
C ARG A 71 4.16 3.13 4.97
N MET A 72 3.42 2.49 5.88
CA MET A 72 2.56 1.36 5.53
C MET A 72 1.17 1.83 5.10
N TYR A 73 0.53 2.63 5.95
CA TYR A 73 -0.73 3.30 5.69
C TYR A 73 -0.54 4.78 6.05
N PRO A 74 -0.37 5.68 5.07
CA PRO A 74 -0.08 7.09 5.35
C PRO A 74 -1.13 7.82 6.19
N ASP A 75 -2.36 7.31 6.23
CA ASP A 75 -3.47 7.84 7.01
C ASP A 75 -3.57 7.26 8.45
N LEU A 76 -2.68 6.31 8.82
CA LEU A 76 -2.63 5.65 10.13
C LEU A 76 -1.33 5.97 10.88
#